data_AF-X1EX97-F1
#
_entry.id   AF-X1EX97-F1
#
_cell.length_a   1.000
_cell.length_b   1.000
_cell.length_c   1.000
_cell.angle_alpha   90.00
_cell.angle_beta   90.00
_cell.angle_gamma   90.00
#
_symmetry.space_group_name_H-M   'P 1'
#
loop_
_entity.id
_entity.type
_entity.pdbx_description
1 polymer ?
#
loop_
_entity_poly.entity_id
_entity_poly.type
_entity_poly.pdbx_seq_one_letter_code
_entity_poly.pdbx_strand_id
1 'polypeptide(L)' 'MDKVKFNEEHKEILDSFLLDIPIVNPGKMNGYPAYYVSGKLFASLYNDGVCVKIPETRVKDFLIKEGIVPFEPMG' A
#
# COMPACT_ATOMS: atom_id res chain seq x y z
N MET A 1 -17.97 -13.78 -1.85
CA MET A 1 -16.87 -12.85 -1.51
C MET A 1 -16.01 -12.75 -2.75
N ASP A 2 -16.01 -11.59 -3.41
CA ASP A 2 -15.15 -11.37 -4.57
C ASP A 2 -13.68 -11.51 -4.17
N LYS A 3 -12.90 -12.13 -5.05
CA LYS A 3 -11.47 -12.32 -4.84
C LYS A 3 -10.81 -10.94 -4.84
N VAL A 4 -10.04 -10.62 -3.80
CA VAL A 4 -9.24 -9.38 -3.75
C VAL A 4 -8.34 -9.30 -4.97
N LYS A 5 -8.36 -8.16 -5.66
CA LYS A 5 -7.57 -7.92 -6.86
C LYS A 5 -6.40 -7.00 -6.54
N PHE A 6 -5.19 -7.47 -6.74
CA PHE A 6 -3.98 -6.68 -6.62
C PHE A 6 -2.96 -7.11 -7.69
N ASN A 7 -2.02 -6.24 -8.03
CA ASN A 7 -0.91 -6.56 -8.92
C ASN A 7 0.15 -7.41 -8.19
N GLU A 8 0.38 -8.63 -8.66
CA GLU A 8 1.32 -9.58 -8.04
C GLU A 8 2.79 -9.18 -8.23
N GLU A 9 3.15 -8.55 -9.36
CA GLU A 9 4.49 -8.04 -9.61
C GLU A 9 4.86 -6.93 -8.63
N HIS A 10 3.93 -6.00 -8.37
CA HIS A 10 4.11 -5.01 -7.31
C HIS A 10 4.34 -5.66 -5.95
N LYS A 11 3.68 -6.78 -5.66
CA LYS A 11 3.86 -7.50 -4.39
C LYS A 11 5.25 -8.09 -4.28
N GLU A 12 5.73 -8.75 -5.33
CA GLU A 12 7.07 -9.34 -5.36
C GLU A 12 8.15 -8.27 -5.18
N ILE A 13 8.03 -7.14 -5.88
CA ILE A 13 8.94 -6.01 -5.75
C ILE A 13 8.90 -5.46 -4.32
N LEU A 14 7.71 -5.19 -3.76
CA LEU A 14 7.59 -4.68 -2.39
C LEU A 14 8.17 -5.64 -1.36
N ASP A 15 7.88 -6.94 -1.48
CA ASP A 15 8.40 -7.96 -0.57
C ASP A 15 9.93 -8.01 -0.59
N SER A 16 10.55 -7.83 -1.77
CA SER A 16 12.00 -7.94 -1.96
C SER A 16 12.83 -6.93 -1.15
N PHE A 17 12.25 -5.82 -0.72
CA PHE A 17 12.97 -4.81 0.08
C PHE A 17 12.27 -4.46 1.40
N LEU A 18 10.94 -4.58 1.49
CA LEU A 18 10.23 -4.26 2.73
C LEU A 18 10.44 -5.35 3.79
N LEU A 19 10.51 -6.63 3.38
CA LEU A 19 10.65 -7.73 4.34
C LEU A 19 12.08 -7.89 4.87
N ASP A 20 13.05 -7.25 4.23
CA ASP A 20 14.42 -7.14 4.75
C ASP A 20 14.54 -6.12 5.89
N ILE A 21 13.53 -5.27 6.10
CA ILE A 21 13.52 -4.26 7.16
C ILE A 21 12.96 -4.89 8.45
N PRO A 22 13.74 -5.04 9.54
CA PRO A 22 13.31 -5.83 10.71
C PRO A 22 12.07 -5.32 11.43
N ILE A 23 11.75 -4.03 11.31
CA ILE A 23 10.58 -3.41 11.94
C ILE A 23 9.29 -3.54 11.11
N VAL A 24 9.41 -4.02 9.87
CA VAL A 24 8.27 -4.23 8.97
C VAL A 24 7.68 -5.61 9.20
N ASN A 25 6.36 -5.65 9.30
CA ASN A 25 5.58 -6.87 9.47
C ASN A 25 4.59 -6.99 8.29
N PRO A 26 4.59 -8.10 7.54
CA PRO A 26 3.56 -8.35 6.55
C PRO A 26 2.21 -8.66 7.21
N GLY A 27 1.12 -8.35 6.53
CA GLY A 27 -0.24 -8.56 7.03
C GLY A 27 -1.29 -8.38 5.94
N LYS A 28 -2.54 -8.11 6.36
CA LYS A 28 -3.65 -7.86 5.43
C LYS A 28 -4.51 -6.68 5.85
N MET A 29 -4.88 -5.84 4.90
CA MET A 29 -5.92 -4.81 5.03
C MET A 29 -7.14 -5.25 4.23
N ASN A 30 -8.24 -5.63 4.90
CA ASN A 30 -9.48 -6.04 4.23
C ASN A 30 -9.28 -7.15 3.17
N GLY A 31 -8.37 -8.08 3.45
CA GLY A 31 -8.01 -9.19 2.54
C GLY A 31 -6.86 -8.88 1.57
N TYR A 32 -6.53 -7.61 1.34
CA TYR A 32 -5.40 -7.19 0.50
C TYR A 32 -4.06 -7.34 1.23
N PRO A 33 -2.96 -7.72 0.55
CA PRO A 33 -1.65 -7.77 1.19
C PRO A 33 -1.20 -6.37 1.63
N ALA A 34 -0.61 -6.30 2.82
CA ALA A 34 -0.29 -5.05 3.49
C ALA A 34 0.97 -5.16 4.36
N TYR A 35 1.52 -4.01 4.71
CA TYR A 35 2.75 -3.87 5.49
C TYR A 35 2.55 -2.91 6.67
N TYR A 36 3.09 -3.31 7.82
CA TYR A 36 2.88 -2.66 9.10
C TYR A 36 4.21 -2.37 9.80
N VAL A 37 4.28 -1.25 10.52
CA VAL A 37 5.35 -0.97 11.49
C VAL A 37 4.70 -0.73 12.85
N SER A 38 5.12 -1.46 13.87
CA SER A 38 4.56 -1.39 15.23
C SER A 38 3.02 -1.48 15.25
N GLY A 39 2.45 -2.39 14.45
CA GLY A 39 1.01 -2.60 14.33
C GLY A 39 0.25 -1.53 13.53
N LYS A 40 0.92 -0.51 12.98
CA LYS A 40 0.31 0.54 12.16
C LYS A 40 0.54 0.26 10.67
N LEU A 41 -0.55 0.15 9.91
CA LEU A 41 -0.52 0.04 8.45
C LEU A 41 0.21 1.26 7.86
N PHE A 42 1.15 1.05 6.94
CA PHE A 42 1.76 2.13 6.16
C PHE A 42 1.70 1.91 4.65
N ALA A 43 1.63 0.65 4.18
CA ALA A 43 1.47 0.33 2.77
C ALA A 43 0.52 -0.86 2.56
N SER A 44 -0.17 -0.89 1.43
CA SER A 44 -1.03 -1.99 0.99
C SER A 44 -1.07 -2.04 -0.53
N LEU A 45 -1.43 -3.18 -1.11
CA LEU A 45 -1.72 -3.26 -2.54
C LEU A 45 -3.24 -3.17 -2.77
N TYR A 46 -3.65 -2.55 -3.87
CA TYR A 46 -5.07 -2.44 -4.24
C TYR A 46 -5.22 -2.24 -5.75
N ASN A 47 -6.00 -3.11 -6.40
CA ASN A 47 -6.13 -3.15 -7.86
C ASN A 47 -4.74 -3.16 -8.54
N ASP A 48 -4.44 -2.19 -9.39
CA ASP A 48 -3.14 -2.14 -10.07
C ASP A 48 -2.11 -1.28 -9.32
N GLY A 49 -2.48 -0.67 -8.19
CA GLY A 49 -1.68 0.32 -7.48
C GLY A 49 -1.13 -0.15 -6.14
N VAL A 50 -0.25 0.69 -5.58
CA VAL A 50 0.25 0.60 -4.20
C VAL A 50 -0.30 1.78 -3.41
N CYS A 51 -0.99 1.47 -2.32
CA CYS A 51 -1.48 2.46 -1.36
C CYS A 51 -0.39 2.73 -0.33
N VAL A 52 -0.02 3.99 -0.13
CA VAL A 52 1.00 4.39 0.84
C VAL A 52 0.47 5.52 1.70
N LYS A 53 0.62 5.41 3.03
CA LYS A 53 0.31 6.51 3.93
C LYS A 53 1.39 7.58 3.83
N ILE A 54 0.95 8.81 3.63
CA ILE A 54 1.82 9.99 3.60
C ILE A 54 1.40 10.98 4.70
N PRO A 55 2.31 11.85 5.17
CA PRO A 55 1.95 12.96 6.03
C PRO A 55 0.95 13.90 5.34
N GLU A 56 -0.04 14.38 6.07
CA GLU A 56 -1.08 15.30 5.58
C GLU A 56 -0.48 16.55 4.91
N THR A 57 0.60 17.08 5.49
CA THR A 57 1.31 18.26 4.99
C THR A 57 1.89 18.08 3.58
N ARG A 58 2.07 16.84 3.12
CA ARG A 58 2.65 16.51 1.80
C ARG A 58 1.63 16.13 0.75
N VAL A 59 0.34 15.99 1.12
CA VAL A 59 -0.70 15.48 0.21
C VAL A 59 -0.75 16.31 -1.09
N LYS A 60 -0.71 17.64 -0.98
CA LYS A 60 -0.74 18.54 -2.14
C LYS A 60 0.44 18.34 -3.09
N ASP A 61 1.63 18.02 -2.57
CA ASP A 61 2.83 17.79 -3.38
C ASP A 61 2.76 16.50 -4.19
N PHE A 62 1.97 15.52 -3.72
CA PHE A 62 1.81 14.23 -4.37
C PHE A 62 0.63 14.22 -5.34
N LEU A 63 -0.49 14.88 -5.02
CA LEU A 63 -1.68 14.91 -5.88
C LEU A 63 -1.49 15.66 -7.19
N ILE A 64 -0.43 16.48 -7.32
CA ILE A 64 -0.08 17.13 -8.60
C ILE A 64 0.71 16.21 -9.55
N LYS A 65 1.15 15.03 -9.08
CA LYS A 65 1.97 14.11 -9.88
C LYS A 65 1.09 13.13 -10.63
N GLU A 66 1.45 12.86 -11.88
CA GLU A 66 0.81 11.83 -12.69
C GLU A 66 0.96 10.45 -12.02
N GLY A 67 -0.09 9.63 -12.11
CA GLY A 67 -0.12 8.28 -11.52
C GLY A 67 -0.37 8.24 -10.00
N ILE A 68 -0.58 9.39 -9.34
CA ILE A 68 -0.96 9.45 -7.93
C ILE A 68 -2.40 9.94 -7.80
N VAL A 69 -3.22 9.15 -7.13
CA VAL A 69 -4.62 9.47 -6.84
C VAL A 69 -4.94 9.23 -5.37
N PRO A 70 -5.95 9.90 -4.80
CA PRO A 70 -6.48 9.55 -3.49
C PRO A 70 -6.89 8.07 -3.44
N PHE A 71 -6.72 7.45 -2.27
CA PHE A 71 -7.15 6.07 -2.05
C PHE A 71 -8.63 6.02 -1.66
N GLU A 72 -9.47 5.53 -2.56
CA GLU A 72 -10.94 5.43 -2.41
C GLU A 72 -11.41 3.97 -2.59
N PRO A 73 -11.22 3.09 -1.60
CA PRO A 73 -11.44 1.65 -1.76
C PRO A 73 -12.90 1.20 -1.95
N MET A 74 -13.87 2.12 -1.80
CA MET A 74 -15.30 1.85 -1.90
C MET A 74 -16.03 2.83 -2.85
N GLY A 75 -15.28 3.66 -3.57
CA GLY A 75 -15.80 4.85 -4.26
C GLY A 75 -15.99 6.04 -3.34
#